data_AF-A0A918KZE4-F1
#
_entry.id   AF-A0A918KZE4-F1
#
_cell.length_a   1.000
_cell.length_b   1.000
_cell.length_c   1.000
_cell.angle_alpha   90.00
_cell.angle_beta   90.00
_cell.angle_gamma   90.00
#
_symmetry.space_group_name_H-M   'P 1'
#
loop_
_entity.id
_entity.type
_entity.pdbx_description
1 polymer ?
#
loop_
_entity_poly.entity_id
_entity_poly.type
_entity_poly.pdbx_seq_one_letter_code
_entity_poly.pdbx_strand_id
1 'polypeptide(L)'
;MHSLSRNASRLLTDSASRYPERTAIVFGDDRITYEALDAAANRVANLLVSRGIQPGDKVALSCPNSPASTSASSRPGPRSCR
;
A
#
# COMPACT_ATOMS: atom_id res chain seq x y z
N MET A 1 -16.09 -2.03 24.49
CA MET A 1 -16.04 -0.97 23.46
C MET A 1 -14.57 -0.68 23.17
N HIS A 2 -13.98 -1.39 22.22
CA HIS A 2 -12.56 -1.21 21.90
C HIS A 2 -12.36 0.17 21.30
N SER A 3 -11.53 0.98 21.95
CA SER A 3 -11.01 2.24 21.41
C SER A 3 -10.59 2.00 19.97
N LEU A 4 -11.35 2.55 19.01
CA LEU A 4 -10.95 2.60 17.61
C LEU A 4 -9.80 3.58 17.51
N SER A 5 -8.62 3.13 17.97
CA SER A 5 -7.39 3.88 17.88
C SER A 5 -7.20 4.26 16.42
N ARG A 6 -7.32 5.55 16.12
CA ARG A 6 -7.08 6.07 14.77
C ARG A 6 -5.63 5.79 14.42
N ASN A 7 -5.43 4.90 13.46
CA ASN A 7 -4.13 4.64 12.88
C ASN A 7 -4.12 5.06 11.40
N ALA A 8 -2.92 5.16 10.81
CA ALA A 8 -2.76 5.63 9.44
C ALA A 8 -3.55 4.78 8.42
N SER A 9 -3.63 3.45 8.60
CA SER A 9 -4.37 2.60 7.67
C SER A 9 -5.87 2.93 7.66
N ARG A 10 -6.47 3.15 8.84
CA ARG A 10 -7.90 3.49 8.92
C ARG A 10 -8.20 4.84 8.27
N LEU A 11 -7.32 5.83 8.42
CA LEU A 11 -7.48 7.13 7.76
C LEU A 11 -7.40 7.02 6.23
N LEU A 12 -6.52 6.16 5.72
CA LEU A 12 -6.39 5.89 4.29
C LEU A 12 -7.63 5.19 3.71
N THR A 13 -8.13 4.15 4.38
CA THR A 13 -9.33 3.42 3.93
C THR A 13 -10.59 4.29 4.01
N ASP A 14 -10.74 5.11 5.07
CA ASP A 14 -11.85 6.08 5.18
C ASP A 14 -11.77 7.12 4.04
N SER A 15 -10.57 7.57 3.68
CA SER A 15 -10.36 8.52 2.58
C SER A 15 -10.65 7.88 1.22
N ALA A 16 -10.26 6.62 1.01
CA ALA A 16 -10.57 5.87 -0.20
C ALA A 16 -12.07 5.63 -0.38
N SER A 17 -12.79 5.37 0.71
CA SER A 17 -14.24 5.24 0.68
C SER A 17 -14.95 6.56 0.39
N ARG A 18 -14.40 7.68 0.87
CA ARG A 18 -15.03 9.00 0.74
C ARG A 18 -14.67 9.73 -0.55
N TYR A 19 -13.50 9.44 -1.11
CA TYR A 19 -12.95 10.10 -2.30
C TYR A 19 -12.19 9.12 -3.22
N PRO A 20 -12.86 8.10 -3.77
CA PRO A 20 -12.20 7.02 -4.51
C PRO A 20 -11.43 7.50 -5.74
N GLU A 21 -11.99 8.45 -6.49
CA GLU A 21 -11.42 8.96 -7.74
C GLU A 21 -10.34 10.04 -7.52
N ARG A 22 -10.14 10.52 -6.29
CA ARG A 22 -9.12 11.55 -6.03
C ARG A 22 -7.73 10.95 -6.11
N THR A 23 -6.81 11.70 -6.71
CA THR A 23 -5.38 11.32 -6.76
C THR A 23 -4.79 11.36 -5.35
N ALA A 24 -4.24 10.22 -4.90
CA ALA A 24 -3.58 10.03 -3.62
C ALA A 24 -2.06 10.16 -3.71
N ILE A 25 -1.47 9.64 -4.78
CA ILE A 25 -0.01 9.65 -5.01
C ILE A 25 0.25 10.23 -6.40
N VAL A 26 1.19 11.17 -6.46
CA VAL A 26 1.73 11.72 -7.71
C VAL A 26 3.21 11.37 -7.76
N PHE A 27 3.64 10.69 -8.81
CA PHE A 27 5.04 10.34 -9.02
C PHE A 27 5.45 10.61 -10.47
N GLY A 28 6.15 11.71 -10.69
CA GLY A 28 6.36 12.21 -12.05
C GLY A 28 5.01 12.46 -12.73
N ASP A 29 4.78 11.81 -13.87
CA ASP A 29 3.53 11.89 -14.61
C ASP A 29 2.44 10.92 -14.11
N ASP A 30 2.84 9.92 -13.32
CA ASP A 30 1.92 8.90 -12.80
C ASP A 30 1.06 9.46 -11.67
N ARG A 31 -0.23 9.19 -11.78
CA ARG A 31 -1.25 9.56 -10.80
C ARG A 31 -1.98 8.30 -10.36
N ILE A 32 -1.92 8.01 -9.06
CA ILE A 32 -2.63 6.88 -8.46
C ILE A 32 -3.78 7.42 -7.61
N THR A 33 -4.98 6.90 -7.82
CA THR A 33 -6.17 7.26 -7.04
C THR A 33 -6.19 6.60 -5.67
N TYR A 34 -6.98 7.12 -4.74
CA TYR A 34 -7.15 6.48 -3.43
C TYR A 34 -7.72 5.05 -3.55
N GLU A 35 -8.61 4.81 -4.50
CA GLU A 35 -9.15 3.47 -4.76
C GLU A 35 -8.05 2.49 -5.21
N ALA A 36 -7.24 2.89 -6.20
CA ALA A 36 -6.16 2.04 -6.70
C ALA A 36 -5.08 1.79 -5.63
N LEU A 37 -4.83 2.79 -4.78
CA LEU A 37 -3.93 2.68 -3.65
C LEU A 37 -4.45 1.68 -2.60
N ASP A 38 -5.72 1.79 -2.20
CA ASP A 38 -6.32 0.89 -1.21
C ASP A 38 -6.38 -0.55 -1.74
N ALA A 39 -6.75 -0.73 -3.01
CA ALA A 39 -6.75 -2.05 -3.65
C ALA A 39 -5.36 -2.70 -3.65
N ALA A 40 -4.31 -1.93 -3.95
CA ALA A 40 -2.94 -2.45 -3.95
C ALA A 40 -2.43 -2.73 -2.54
N ALA A 41 -2.75 -1.89 -1.56
CA ALA A 41 -2.44 -2.12 -0.15
C ALA A 41 -3.12 -3.39 0.38
N ASN A 42 -4.41 -3.59 0.06
CA ASN A 42 -5.17 -4.79 0.42
C ASN A 42 -4.57 -6.05 -0.21
N ARG A 43 -4.06 -5.97 -1.44
CA ARG A 43 -3.37 -7.09 -2.08
C ARG A 43 -2.11 -7.51 -1.32
N VAL A 44 -1.31 -6.53 -0.88
CA VAL A 44 -0.13 -6.80 -0.04
C VAL A 44 -0.54 -7.38 1.30
N ALA A 45 -1.54 -6.80 1.96
CA ALA A 45 -2.04 -7.29 3.25
C ALA A 45 -2.48 -8.75 3.15
N ASN A 46 -3.28 -9.11 2.14
CA ASN A 46 -3.72 -10.48 1.91
C ASN A 46 -2.56 -11.45 1.66
N LEU A 47 -1.51 -11.00 0.95
CA LEU A 47 -0.30 -11.79 0.74
C LEU A 47 0.51 -11.99 2.02
N LEU A 48 0.54 -11.01 2.92
CA LEU A 48 1.22 -11.13 4.20
C LEU A 48 0.45 -12.06 5.14
N VAL A 49 -0.89 -11.95 5.17
CA VAL A 49 -1.76 -12.85 5.93
C VAL A 49 -1.64 -14.29 5.42
N SER A 50 -1.59 -14.50 4.10
CA SER A 50 -1.43 -15.85 3.54
C SER A 50 -0.06 -16.47 3.82
N ARG A 51 0.95 -15.66 4.16
CA ARG A 51 2.26 -16.11 4.65
C ARG A 51 2.30 -16.36 6.16
N GLY A 52 1.17 -16.21 6.85
CA GLY A 52 1.03 -16.53 8.28
C GLY A 52 1.37 -15.39 9.23
N ILE A 53 1.58 -14.18 8.73
CA ILE A 53 1.94 -13.01 9.56
C ILE A 53 0.77 -12.62 10.46
N GLN A 54 1.06 -12.42 11.75
CA GLN A 54 0.10 -12.07 12.79
C GLN A 54 0.29 -10.63 13.29
N PRO A 55 -0.75 -10.04 13.93
CA PRO A 55 -0.60 -8.76 14.61
C PRO A 55 0.54 -8.81 15.64
N GLY A 56 1.52 -7.90 15.51
CA GLY A 56 2.72 -7.86 16.36
C GLY A 56 3.99 -8.34 15.66
N ASP A 57 3.87 -9.04 14.53
CA ASP A 57 5.01 -9.46 13.72
C ASP A 57 5.62 -8.29 12.95
N LYS A 58 6.94 -8.33 12.78
CA LYS A 58 7.72 -7.29 12.10
C LYS A 58 8.02 -7.72 10.68
N VAL A 59 7.63 -6.89 9.71
CA VAL A 59 7.88 -7.12 8.29
C VAL A 59 8.86 -6.06 7.78
N ALA A 60 9.99 -6.49 7.21
CA ALA A 60 10.93 -5.57 6.57
C ALA A 60 10.46 -5.22 5.15
N LEU A 61 10.38 -3.92 4.84
CA LEU A 61 10.09 -3.41 3.51
C LEU A 61 11.39 -2.82 2.91
N SER A 62 11.88 -3.44 1.84
CA SER A 62 13.03 -2.92 1.08
C SER A 62 12.59 -2.67 -0.36
N CYS A 63 12.18 -1.44 -0.64
CA CYS A 63 11.75 -1.01 -1.95
C CYS A 63 12.35 0.36 -2.28
N PRO A 64 12.70 0.63 -3.56
CA PRO A 64 13.08 1.98 -3.98
C PRO A 64 11.89 2.93 -3.76
N ASN A 65 12.17 4.20 -3.42
CA ASN A 65 11.15 5.24 -3.23
C ASN A 65 10.46 5.57 -4.57
N SER A 66 9.52 4.71 -4.92
CA SER A 66 8.75 4.69 -6.15
C SER A 66 7.31 4.31 -5.78
N PRO A 67 6.30 4.72 -6.54
CA PRO A 67 4.89 4.47 -6.24
C PRO A 67 4.58 2.97 -6.24
N ALA A 68 5.37 2.17 -6.94
CA ALA A 68 5.36 0.72 -6.90
C ALA A 68 5.73 0.13 -5.52
N SER A 69 6.40 0.88 -4.64
CA SER A 69 6.59 0.49 -3.24
C SER A 69 5.28 0.55 -2.44
N THR A 70 4.37 1.46 -2.80
CA THR A 70 3.07 1.59 -2.13
C THR A 70 2.02 0.67 -2.78
N SER A 71 2.14 0.41 -4.08
CA SER A 71 1.31 -0.55 -4.79
C SER A 71 2.14 -1.73 -5.29
N ALA A 72 2.06 -2.87 -4.60
CA ALA A 72 2.72 -4.10 -5.05
C ALA A 72 2.03 -4.66 -6.31
N SER A 73 2.38 -4.09 -7.46
CA SER A 73 2.26 -4.76 -8.75
C SER A 73 3.68 -4.99 -9.26
N SER A 74 4.05 -6.26 -9.32
CA SER A 74 5.35 -6.73 -9.75
C SER A 74 5.55 -6.51 -11.25
N ARG A 75 6.43 -5.59 -11.64
CA ARG A 75 7.23 -5.71 -12.87
C ARG A 75 8.69 -5.94 -12.48
N PRO A 76 9.24 -7.15 -12.66
CA PRO A 76 10.67 -7.34 -12.55
C PRO A 76 11.34 -6.72 -13.78
N GLY A 77 11.87 -5.50 -13.64
CA GLY A 77 12.84 -4.94 -14.57
C GLY A 77 14.23 -5.56 -14.35
N PRO A 78 15.09 -5.61 -15.39
CA PRO A 78 16.39 -6.26 -15.29
C PRO A 78 17.27 -5.51 -14.29
N ARG A 79 17.70 -6.22 -13.25
CA ARG A 79 18.67 -5.72 -12.28
C ARG A 79 20.03 -5.63 -12.97
N SER A 80 20.46 -4.42 -13.33
CA SER A 80 21.90 -4.15 -13.51
C SER A 80 22.46 -3.70 -12.17
N CYS A 81 23.10 -4.62 -11.45
CA CYS A 81 23.99 -4.25 -10.36
C CYS A 81 25.29 -3.72 -10.97
N ARG A 82 25.62 -2.46 -10.72
CA ARG A 82 26.99 -1.96 -10.70
C ARG A 82 27.29 -1.42 -9.32
#